data_AF-A0A2M9KVI6-F1
#
_entry.id   AF-A0A2M9KVI6-F1
#
_cell.length_a   1.000
_cell.length_b   1.000
_cell.length_c   1.000
_cell.angle_alpha   90.00
_cell.angle_beta   90.00
_cell.angle_gamma   90.00
#
_symmetry.space_group_name_H-M   'P 1'
#
loop_
_entity.id
_entity.type
_entity.pdbx_description
1 polymer ?
#
loop_
_entity_poly.entity_id
_entity_poly.type
_entity_poly.pdbx_seq_one_letter_code
_entity_poly.pdbx_strand_id
1 'polypeptide(L)'
;MSEVGEFLRLRRARIRPSDVGLPEFGRRRRVPGLRREEVAQLAGVSVDYYVRLEQGRGDGVSLEVLDAVARVLRLDRTERQHLHDLARPPREAARRSPRQLPGGLRLVLDALDAPAFVLGRCLDVVAWNAPGDAVMGFSAMPPGQCNVARHAFLSAAGRRLYPEFERVAAETAAFLRVDAARHPDDPELAALLADLAADPLFAELWARHGVREKSSGRKLLRHPRVGELDVGYETLTPPGEPGLQLVVYTAEPGSPTAERLALLADAARR
;
A
#
# COMPACT_ATOMS: atom_id res chain seq x y z
N MET A 1 7.43 20.94 1.55
CA MET A 1 5.97 21.01 1.34
C MET A 1 5.39 19.91 2.22
N SER A 2 4.21 20.05 2.81
CA SER A 2 3.63 18.99 3.65
C SER A 2 3.21 17.78 2.79
N GLU A 3 3.09 16.59 3.38
CA GLU A 3 2.67 15.38 2.65
C GLU A 3 1.25 15.54 2.06
N VAL A 4 0.31 16.10 2.84
CA VAL A 4 -1.02 16.49 2.34
C VAL A 4 -0.96 17.48 1.18
N GLY A 5 -0.02 18.42 1.24
CA GLY A 5 0.19 19.43 0.21
C GLY A 5 0.67 18.83 -1.11
N GLU A 6 1.65 17.93 -1.05
CA GLU A 6 2.17 17.23 -2.22
C GLU A 6 1.13 16.30 -2.82
N PHE A 7 0.38 15.57 -1.99
CA PHE A 7 -0.72 14.72 -2.43
C PHE A 7 -1.79 15.51 -3.18
N LEU A 8 -2.31 16.59 -2.59
CA LEU A 8 -3.32 17.45 -3.22
C LEU A 8 -2.82 18.10 -4.50
N ARG A 9 -1.58 18.60 -4.51
CA ARG A 9 -0.96 19.18 -5.71
C ARG A 9 -0.91 18.18 -6.86
N LEU A 10 -0.50 16.94 -6.59
CA LEU A 10 -0.41 15.88 -7.61
C LEU A 10 -1.78 15.44 -8.10
N ARG A 11 -2.78 15.33 -7.22
CA ARG A 11 -4.16 14.99 -7.63
C ARG A 11 -4.81 16.10 -8.44
N ARG A 12 -4.61 17.36 -8.04
CA ARG A 12 -5.05 18.54 -8.79
C ARG A 12 -4.46 18.60 -10.20
N ALA A 13 -3.18 18.25 -10.35
CA ALA A 13 -2.50 18.26 -11.65
C ALA A 13 -3.03 17.21 -12.64
N ARG A 14 -3.74 16.17 -12.17
CA ARG A 14 -4.30 15.10 -13.01
C ARG A 14 -5.68 15.43 -13.60
N ILE A 15 -6.44 16.30 -12.95
CA ILE A 15 -7.82 16.62 -13.35
C ILE A 15 -7.83 17.70 -14.43
N ARG A 16 -8.47 17.43 -15.58
CA ARG A 16 -8.64 18.46 -16.61
C ARG A 16 -9.81 19.37 -16.23
N PRO A 17 -9.75 20.67 -16.61
CA PRO A 17 -10.86 21.59 -16.37
C PRO A 17 -12.18 21.10 -16.97
N SER A 18 -12.10 20.53 -18.17
CA SER A 18 -13.23 19.94 -18.89
C SER A 18 -13.89 18.80 -18.12
N ASP A 19 -13.15 18.02 -17.33
CA ASP A 19 -13.70 16.93 -16.50
C ASP A 19 -14.63 17.43 -15.38
N VAL A 20 -14.51 18.70 -15.00
CA VAL A 20 -15.32 19.34 -13.94
C VAL A 20 -16.22 20.45 -14.48
N GLY A 21 -16.47 20.45 -15.80
CA GLY A 21 -17.37 21.42 -16.45
C GLY A 21 -16.81 22.84 -16.53
N LEU A 22 -15.51 23.03 -16.29
CA LEU A 22 -14.85 24.30 -16.48
C LEU A 22 -14.35 24.45 -17.92
N PRO A 23 -14.49 25.63 -18.53
CA PRO A 23 -14.00 25.83 -19.87
C PRO A 23 -12.47 25.86 -19.92
N GLU A 24 -11.90 25.38 -21.02
CA GLU A 24 -10.45 25.43 -21.27
C GLU A 24 -10.01 26.80 -21.84
N PHE A 25 -10.69 27.90 -21.48
CA PHE A 25 -10.36 29.23 -22.02
C PHE A 25 -9.08 29.81 -21.39
N GLY A 26 -8.09 30.15 -22.24
CA GLY A 26 -6.96 31.02 -21.90
C GLY A 26 -5.62 30.65 -22.56
N ARG A 27 -4.96 31.64 -23.19
CA ARG A 27 -3.56 31.53 -23.69
C ARG A 27 -2.63 31.01 -22.57
N ARG A 28 -1.86 29.96 -22.87
CA ARG A 28 -0.78 29.34 -22.06
C ARG A 28 -1.10 29.18 -20.55
N ARG A 29 -1.88 28.16 -20.21
CA ARG A 29 -2.07 27.66 -18.82
C ARG A 29 -0.69 27.30 -18.24
N ARG A 30 -0.31 27.88 -17.10
CA ARG A 30 1.03 27.71 -16.47
C ARG A 30 1.14 26.49 -15.55
N VAL A 31 0.01 25.91 -15.17
CA VAL A 31 -0.04 24.73 -14.28
C VAL A 31 -0.73 23.57 -15.00
N PRO A 32 -0.26 22.33 -14.81
CA PRO A 32 -1.00 21.15 -15.25
C PRO A 32 -2.29 21.03 -14.41
N GLY A 33 -3.38 20.60 -15.07
CA GLY A 33 -4.68 20.37 -14.42
C GLY A 33 -5.37 21.62 -13.88
N LEU A 34 -6.11 21.46 -12.79
CA LEU A 34 -6.89 22.54 -12.15
C LEU A 34 -5.98 23.55 -11.42
N ARG A 35 -6.40 24.82 -11.36
CA ARG A 35 -5.79 25.86 -10.52
C ARG A 35 -6.33 25.77 -9.09
N ARG A 36 -5.66 26.43 -8.14
CA ARG A 36 -6.11 26.47 -6.74
C ARG A 36 -7.46 27.16 -6.60
N GLU A 37 -7.64 28.23 -7.35
CA GLU A 37 -8.87 29.01 -7.39
C GLU A 37 -10.04 28.18 -7.94
N GLU A 38 -9.79 27.37 -8.97
CA GLU A 38 -10.79 26.48 -9.58
C GLU A 38 -11.24 25.40 -8.58
N VAL A 39 -10.29 24.78 -7.85
CA VAL A 39 -10.64 23.78 -6.82
C VAL A 39 -11.40 24.41 -5.66
N ALA A 40 -10.95 25.56 -5.16
CA ALA A 40 -11.60 26.27 -4.06
C ALA A 40 -13.04 26.64 -4.41
N GLN A 41 -13.26 27.19 -5.61
CA GLN A 41 -14.59 27.52 -6.12
C GLN A 41 -15.50 26.28 -6.18
N LEU A 42 -15.03 25.18 -6.78
CA LEU A 42 -15.83 23.96 -6.94
C LEU A 42 -16.09 23.25 -5.60
N ALA A 43 -15.18 23.38 -4.64
CA ALA A 43 -15.31 22.80 -3.31
C ALA A 43 -16.11 23.69 -2.34
N GLY A 44 -16.50 24.90 -2.75
CA GLY A 44 -17.25 25.84 -1.91
C GLY A 44 -16.44 26.42 -0.75
N VAL A 45 -15.11 26.55 -0.91
CA VAL A 45 -14.21 27.11 0.12
C VAL A 45 -13.45 28.33 -0.41
N SER A 46 -12.88 29.14 0.47
CA SER A 46 -12.06 30.27 0.03
C SER A 46 -10.73 29.80 -0.56
N VAL A 47 -10.17 30.57 -1.49
CA VAL A 47 -8.87 30.29 -2.10
C VAL A 47 -7.78 30.22 -1.04
N ASP A 48 -7.77 31.17 -0.10
CA ASP A 48 -6.81 31.21 1.01
C ASP A 48 -6.92 29.99 1.91
N TYR A 49 -8.13 29.47 2.12
CA TYR A 49 -8.33 28.23 2.86
C TYR A 49 -7.70 27.04 2.13
N TYR A 50 -7.98 26.89 0.83
CA TYR A 50 -7.39 25.80 0.03
C TYR A 50 -5.86 25.92 -0.09
N VAL A 51 -5.32 27.13 -0.17
CA VAL A 51 -3.86 27.37 -0.15
C VAL A 51 -3.25 26.91 1.17
N ARG A 52 -3.88 27.21 2.33
CA ARG A 52 -3.41 26.74 3.63
C ARG A 52 -3.48 25.21 3.75
N LEU A 53 -4.53 24.59 3.20
CA LEU A 53 -4.65 23.15 3.13
C LEU A 53 -3.50 22.53 2.31
N GLU A 54 -3.23 23.04 1.11
CA GLU A 54 -2.07 22.61 0.28
C GLU A 54 -0.71 22.92 0.93
N GLN A 55 -0.64 23.83 1.90
CA GLN A 55 0.59 24.08 2.67
C GLN A 55 0.73 23.18 3.90
N GLY A 56 -0.28 22.35 4.21
CA GLY A 56 -0.35 21.56 5.44
C GLY A 56 -0.52 22.42 6.70
N ARG A 57 -1.05 23.63 6.55
CA ARG A 57 -1.32 24.57 7.66
C ARG A 57 -2.82 24.63 7.97
N GLY A 58 -3.48 23.50 7.83
CA GLY A 58 -4.91 23.32 8.03
C GLY A 58 -5.20 22.55 9.31
N ASP A 59 -4.84 23.10 10.45
CA ASP A 59 -5.21 22.51 11.74
C ASP A 59 -6.73 22.52 11.88
N GLY A 60 -7.34 21.35 12.13
CA GLY A 60 -8.79 21.23 12.34
C GLY A 60 -9.65 21.37 11.09
N VAL A 61 -9.13 21.02 9.90
CA VAL A 61 -9.96 20.97 8.67
C VAL A 61 -11.11 19.98 8.87
N SER A 62 -12.34 20.42 8.56
CA SER A 62 -13.52 19.56 8.72
C SER A 62 -13.52 18.43 7.69
N LEU A 63 -14.06 17.27 8.07
CA LEU A 63 -14.24 16.14 7.15
C LEU A 63 -15.07 16.54 5.94
N GLU A 64 -16.05 17.43 6.11
CA GLU A 64 -16.88 17.95 5.03
C GLU A 64 -16.06 18.70 3.96
N VAL A 65 -15.08 19.50 4.38
CA VAL A 65 -14.20 20.21 3.45
C VAL A 65 -13.28 19.22 2.72
N LEU A 66 -12.71 18.24 3.42
CA LEU A 66 -11.89 17.20 2.79
C LEU A 66 -12.71 16.39 1.78
N ASP A 67 -13.97 16.11 2.09
CA ASP A 67 -14.91 15.39 1.22
C ASP A 67 -15.33 16.21 0.00
N ALA A 68 -15.51 17.53 0.17
CA ALA A 68 -15.75 18.44 -0.94
C ALA A 68 -14.54 18.48 -1.88
N VAL A 69 -13.33 18.65 -1.35
CA VAL A 69 -12.08 18.62 -2.11
C VAL A 69 -11.89 17.27 -2.79
N ALA A 70 -12.10 16.15 -2.09
CA ALA A 70 -11.97 14.81 -2.64
C ALA A 70 -12.90 14.58 -3.83
N ARG A 71 -14.14 15.08 -3.76
CA ARG A 71 -15.12 15.02 -4.85
C ARG A 71 -14.69 15.83 -6.07
N VAL A 72 -14.20 17.07 -5.87
CA VAL A 72 -13.69 17.92 -6.96
C VAL A 72 -12.48 17.27 -7.64
N LEU A 73 -11.59 16.70 -6.84
CA LEU A 73 -10.40 16.00 -7.33
C LEU A 73 -10.69 14.59 -7.83
N ARG A 74 -11.96 14.15 -7.83
CA ARG A 74 -12.41 12.81 -8.23
C ARG A 74 -11.59 11.68 -7.59
N LEU A 75 -11.26 11.85 -6.32
CA LEU A 75 -10.51 10.85 -5.56
C LEU A 75 -11.33 9.58 -5.43
N ASP A 76 -10.68 8.44 -5.63
CA ASP A 76 -11.29 7.15 -5.33
C ASP A 76 -11.45 6.94 -3.80
N ARG A 77 -12.06 5.82 -3.42
CA ARG A 77 -12.31 5.49 -2.01
C ARG A 77 -11.01 5.48 -1.18
N THR A 78 -9.95 4.87 -1.70
CA THR A 78 -8.65 4.75 -1.02
C THR A 78 -7.96 6.10 -0.92
N GLU A 79 -7.96 6.88 -2.01
CA GLU A 79 -7.38 8.21 -2.04
C GLU A 79 -8.09 9.18 -1.09
N ARG A 80 -9.42 9.10 -1.00
CA ARG A 80 -10.21 9.86 -0.03
C ARG A 80 -9.86 9.47 1.39
N GLN A 81 -9.80 8.16 1.71
CA GLN A 81 -9.40 7.71 3.04
C GLN A 81 -7.98 8.16 3.39
N HIS A 82 -7.06 8.10 2.43
CA HIS A 82 -5.69 8.58 2.62
C HIS A 82 -5.62 10.09 2.86
N LEU A 83 -6.41 10.90 2.14
CA LEU A 83 -6.53 12.34 2.41
C LEU A 83 -6.99 12.61 3.85
N HIS A 84 -7.98 11.84 4.32
CA HIS A 84 -8.45 11.92 5.70
C HIS A 84 -7.36 11.52 6.70
N ASP A 85 -6.61 10.46 6.43
CA ASP A 85 -5.51 10.00 7.29
C ASP A 85 -4.39 11.06 7.35
N LEU A 86 -4.01 11.68 6.22
CA LEU A 86 -3.02 12.76 6.16
C LEU A 86 -3.43 14.05 6.87
N ALA A 87 -4.73 14.34 6.93
CA ALA A 87 -5.26 15.56 7.55
C ALA A 87 -5.58 15.38 9.05
N ARG A 88 -5.50 14.15 9.58
CA ARG A 88 -5.71 13.90 11.00
C ARG A 88 -4.53 14.44 11.81
N PRO A 89 -4.77 15.09 12.96
CA PRO A 89 -3.68 15.43 13.87
C PRO A 89 -2.98 14.15 14.33
N PRO A 90 -1.65 14.20 14.57
CA PRO A 90 -0.90 13.06 15.10
C PRO A 90 -1.59 12.56 16.37
N ARG A 91 -2.07 11.32 16.34
CA ARG A 91 -2.54 10.63 17.55
C ARG A 91 -1.33 9.98 18.22
N GLU A 92 -1.38 9.85 19.55
CA GLU A 92 -0.38 9.09 20.32
C GLU A 92 -0.01 7.80 19.58
N ALA A 93 1.29 7.55 19.46
CA ALA A 93 1.87 6.45 18.72
C ALA A 93 1.03 5.19 18.92
N ALA A 94 0.38 4.73 17.84
CA ALA A 94 -0.39 3.50 17.87
C ALA A 94 0.51 2.42 18.47
N ARG A 95 -0.02 1.71 19.49
CA ARG A 95 0.67 0.61 20.18
C ARG A 95 1.37 -0.24 19.13
N ARG A 96 2.64 -0.60 19.36
CA ARG A 96 3.40 -1.49 18.46
C ARG A 96 2.49 -2.66 18.09
N SER A 97 2.42 -3.01 16.80
CA SER A 97 1.65 -4.19 16.39
C SER A 97 2.08 -5.38 17.24
N PRO A 98 1.15 -6.26 17.63
CA PRO A 98 1.50 -7.45 18.39
C PRO A 98 2.65 -8.16 17.67
N ARG A 99 3.81 -8.28 18.34
CA ARG A 99 4.92 -9.09 17.83
C ARG A 99 4.58 -10.59 17.83
N GLN A 100 3.46 -10.96 18.42
CA GLN A 100 2.96 -12.32 18.55
C GLN A 100 1.57 -12.42 17.96
N LEU A 101 1.37 -13.44 17.14
CA LEU A 101 0.08 -13.76 16.55
C LEU A 101 -0.88 -14.27 17.64
N PRO A 102 -2.10 -13.74 17.77
CA PRO A 102 -3.08 -14.31 18.69
C PRO A 102 -3.32 -15.79 18.42
N GLY A 103 -3.51 -16.59 19.47
CA GLY A 103 -3.63 -18.04 19.35
C GLY A 103 -4.74 -18.50 18.39
N GLY A 104 -5.91 -17.84 18.42
CA GLY A 104 -7.00 -18.15 17.48
C GLY A 104 -6.63 -17.88 16.02
N LEU A 105 -5.91 -16.78 15.75
CA LEU A 105 -5.46 -16.45 14.40
C LEU A 105 -4.35 -17.40 13.92
N ARG A 106 -3.50 -17.89 14.83
CA ARG A 106 -2.54 -18.97 14.54
C ARG A 106 -3.25 -20.25 14.10
N LEU A 107 -4.26 -20.69 14.84
CA LEU A 107 -5.03 -21.88 14.49
C LEU A 107 -5.71 -21.74 13.12
N VAL A 108 -6.27 -20.57 12.81
CA VAL A 108 -6.83 -20.29 11.47
C VAL A 108 -5.77 -20.37 10.39
N LEU A 109 -4.62 -19.71 10.61
CA LEU A 109 -3.51 -19.70 9.65
C LEU A 109 -3.01 -21.13 9.35
N ASP A 110 -2.83 -21.93 10.39
CA ASP A 110 -2.31 -23.30 10.28
C ASP A 110 -3.34 -24.27 9.67
N ALA A 111 -4.64 -23.95 9.73
CA ALA A 111 -5.71 -24.75 9.13
C ALA A 111 -5.89 -24.51 7.62
N LEU A 112 -5.24 -23.49 7.04
CA LEU A 112 -5.33 -23.19 5.61
C LEU A 112 -4.39 -24.10 4.80
N ASP A 113 -4.96 -24.84 3.84
CA ASP A 113 -4.19 -25.58 2.83
C ASP A 113 -3.52 -24.65 1.80
N ALA A 114 -4.09 -23.46 1.60
CA ALA A 114 -3.54 -22.45 0.70
C ALA A 114 -2.32 -21.73 1.30
N PRO A 115 -1.35 -21.26 0.49
CA PRO A 115 -0.24 -20.44 0.98
C PRO A 115 -0.73 -19.17 1.66
N ALA A 116 -0.39 -19.01 2.94
CA ALA A 116 -0.85 -17.89 3.73
C ALA A 116 0.20 -17.37 4.71
N PHE A 117 0.15 -16.07 4.96
CA PHE A 117 1.01 -15.40 5.93
C PHE A 117 0.34 -14.17 6.50
N VAL A 118 0.82 -13.73 7.66
CA VAL A 118 0.30 -12.57 8.38
C VAL A 118 1.34 -11.47 8.34
N LEU A 119 0.92 -10.33 7.83
CA LEU A 119 1.69 -9.09 7.86
C LEU A 119 1.30 -8.26 9.08
N GLY A 120 2.29 -7.64 9.70
CA GLY A 120 2.13 -6.56 10.66
C GLY A 120 2.40 -5.20 10.02
N ARG A 121 2.80 -4.25 10.86
CA ARG A 121 3.26 -2.91 10.43
C ARG A 121 4.44 -3.00 9.49
N CYS A 122 4.63 -1.98 8.66
CA CYS A 122 5.78 -1.87 7.76
C CYS A 122 5.93 -3.05 6.79
N LEU A 123 4.90 -3.89 6.63
CA LEU A 123 4.94 -5.14 5.87
C LEU A 123 5.90 -6.21 6.45
N ASP A 124 6.14 -6.18 7.77
CA ASP A 124 6.80 -7.27 8.48
C ASP A 124 5.95 -8.53 8.48
N VAL A 125 6.57 -9.69 8.29
CA VAL A 125 5.92 -10.99 8.33
C VAL A 125 5.97 -11.51 9.76
N VAL A 126 4.81 -11.54 10.42
CA VAL A 126 4.67 -11.94 11.82
C VAL A 126 4.48 -13.45 11.95
N ALA A 127 3.89 -14.07 10.93
CA ALA A 127 3.62 -15.51 10.89
C ALA A 127 3.38 -15.98 9.46
N TRP A 128 3.54 -17.28 9.23
CA TRP A 128 3.19 -17.98 8.00
C TRP A 128 2.78 -19.42 8.31
N ASN A 129 2.01 -20.03 7.40
CA ASN A 129 1.77 -21.47 7.40
C ASN A 129 2.80 -22.20 6.54
N ALA A 130 2.82 -23.54 6.58
CA ALA A 130 3.79 -24.34 5.83
C ALA A 130 3.72 -24.12 4.30
N PRO A 131 2.53 -24.06 3.66
CA PRO A 131 2.45 -23.71 2.24
C PRO A 131 2.93 -22.28 1.92
N GLY A 132 2.69 -21.32 2.83
CA GLY A 132 3.18 -19.95 2.72
C GLY A 132 4.71 -19.90 2.73
N ASP A 133 5.33 -20.66 3.63
CA ASP A 133 6.79 -20.80 3.67
C ASP A 133 7.34 -21.48 2.41
N ALA A 134 6.66 -22.52 1.93
CA ALA A 134 7.08 -23.25 0.75
C ALA A 134 7.10 -22.37 -0.52
N VAL A 135 6.24 -21.34 -0.58
CA VAL A 135 6.20 -20.38 -1.71
C VAL A 135 7.16 -19.22 -1.51
N MET A 136 7.24 -18.66 -0.30
CA MET A 136 7.92 -17.40 -0.03
C MET A 136 9.30 -17.56 0.61
N GLY A 137 9.63 -18.72 1.17
CA GLY A 137 10.89 -19.02 1.83
C GLY A 137 11.15 -18.17 3.07
N PHE A 138 10.12 -17.89 3.88
CA PHE A 138 10.24 -17.01 5.05
C PHE A 138 11.18 -17.58 6.11
N SER A 139 11.21 -18.89 6.31
CA SER A 139 12.10 -19.59 7.25
C SER A 139 13.58 -19.47 6.88
N ALA A 140 13.88 -19.24 5.60
CA ALA A 140 15.25 -19.02 5.13
C ALA A 140 15.72 -17.55 5.28
N MET A 141 14.81 -16.64 5.64
CA MET A 141 15.17 -15.24 5.88
C MET A 141 15.76 -15.08 7.30
N PRO A 142 16.69 -14.11 7.50
CA PRO A 142 17.24 -13.87 8.82
C PRO A 142 16.14 -13.55 9.85
N PRO A 143 16.17 -14.16 11.06
CA PRO A 143 15.21 -13.87 12.11
C PRO A 143 15.11 -12.38 12.41
N GLY A 144 13.89 -11.85 12.50
CA GLY A 144 13.64 -10.42 12.72
C GLY A 144 13.85 -9.53 11.49
N GLN A 145 14.15 -10.10 10.31
CA GLN A 145 14.26 -9.38 9.04
C GLN A 145 13.26 -9.87 7.99
N CYS A 146 12.31 -10.73 8.38
CA CYS A 146 11.23 -11.18 7.51
C CYS A 146 10.29 -10.02 7.20
N ASN A 147 10.58 -9.29 6.14
CA ASN A 147 9.79 -8.15 5.67
C ASN A 147 9.62 -8.28 4.15
N VAL A 148 8.38 -8.25 3.65
CA VAL A 148 8.15 -8.50 2.23
C VAL A 148 8.66 -7.37 1.33
N ALA A 149 8.71 -6.13 1.83
CA ALA A 149 9.28 -5.00 1.08
C ALA A 149 10.81 -5.11 0.99
N ARG A 150 11.49 -5.36 2.11
CA ARG A 150 12.94 -5.62 2.10
C ARG A 150 13.29 -6.83 1.24
N HIS A 151 12.50 -7.91 1.34
CA HIS A 151 12.73 -9.08 0.50
C HIS A 151 12.62 -8.73 -0.99
N ALA A 152 11.57 -8.02 -1.40
CA ALA A 152 11.37 -7.64 -2.80
C ALA A 152 12.48 -6.71 -3.32
N PHE A 153 12.80 -5.63 -2.60
CA PHE A 153 13.71 -4.59 -3.10
C PHE A 153 15.18 -4.89 -2.84
N LEU A 154 15.53 -5.44 -1.68
CA LEU A 154 16.90 -5.50 -1.16
C LEU A 154 17.52 -6.90 -1.23
N SER A 155 16.79 -7.92 -1.68
CA SER A 155 17.32 -9.28 -1.81
C SER A 155 17.33 -9.76 -3.26
N ALA A 156 18.42 -10.43 -3.67
CA ALA A 156 18.51 -11.05 -4.98
C ALA A 156 17.47 -12.17 -5.17
N ALA A 157 17.09 -12.85 -4.09
CA ALA A 157 16.04 -13.87 -4.12
C ALA A 157 14.68 -13.27 -4.45
N GLY A 158 14.28 -12.19 -3.76
CA GLY A 158 13.01 -11.52 -4.03
C GLY A 158 12.96 -10.88 -5.42
N ARG A 159 14.07 -10.30 -5.89
CA ARG A 159 14.17 -9.79 -7.27
C ARG A 159 13.95 -10.87 -8.33
N ARG A 160 14.40 -12.10 -8.09
CA ARG A 160 14.16 -13.25 -8.99
C ARG A 160 12.76 -13.84 -8.84
N LEU A 161 12.16 -13.72 -7.65
CA LEU A 161 10.83 -14.23 -7.34
C LEU A 161 9.73 -13.48 -8.10
N TYR A 162 9.90 -12.19 -8.39
CA TYR A 162 8.89 -11.37 -9.04
C TYR A 162 9.28 -11.00 -10.48
N PRO A 163 8.83 -11.75 -11.51
CA PRO A 163 9.03 -11.37 -12.92
C PRO A 163 8.47 -9.99 -13.25
N GLU A 164 7.30 -9.65 -12.71
CA GLU A 164 6.67 -8.33 -12.86
C GLU A 164 7.10 -7.39 -11.70
N PHE A 165 8.41 -7.23 -11.50
CA PHE A 165 8.93 -6.53 -10.33
C PHE A 165 8.39 -5.11 -10.21
N GLU A 166 8.31 -4.36 -11.32
CA GLU A 166 7.85 -2.97 -11.34
C GLU A 166 6.43 -2.83 -10.81
N ARG A 167 5.56 -3.81 -11.10
CA ARG A 167 4.19 -3.84 -10.59
C ARG A 167 4.17 -4.08 -9.09
N VAL A 168 4.91 -5.08 -8.62
CA VAL A 168 5.03 -5.41 -7.19
C VAL A 168 5.63 -4.25 -6.41
N ALA A 169 6.62 -3.57 -6.98
CA ALA A 169 7.25 -2.38 -6.43
C ALA A 169 6.26 -1.22 -6.30
N ALA A 170 5.46 -0.95 -7.34
CA ALA A 170 4.44 0.09 -7.33
C ALA A 170 3.36 -0.16 -6.27
N GLU A 171 2.87 -1.41 -6.16
CA GLU A 171 1.92 -1.82 -5.13
C GLU A 171 2.52 -1.66 -3.73
N THR A 172 3.76 -2.11 -3.52
CA THR A 172 4.46 -2.03 -2.23
C THR A 172 4.67 -0.58 -1.80
N ALA A 173 5.14 0.29 -2.69
CA ALA A 173 5.31 1.72 -2.40
C ALA A 173 3.97 2.40 -2.08
N ALA A 174 2.90 2.02 -2.78
CA ALA A 174 1.57 2.55 -2.52
C ALA A 174 1.00 2.10 -1.17
N PHE A 175 1.25 0.85 -0.75
CA PHE A 175 0.85 0.35 0.56
C PHE A 175 1.61 1.02 1.70
N LEU A 176 2.94 1.12 1.59
CA LEU A 176 3.77 1.78 2.60
C LEU A 176 3.39 3.26 2.79
N ARG A 177 2.89 3.92 1.73
CA ARG A 177 2.40 5.30 1.85
C ARG A 177 1.12 5.40 2.66
N VAL A 178 0.18 4.48 2.46
CA VAL A 178 -1.04 4.44 3.28
C VAL A 178 -0.67 4.20 4.74
N ASP A 179 0.31 3.35 5.01
CA ASP A 179 0.83 3.10 6.36
C ASP A 179 1.49 4.35 6.97
N ALA A 180 2.32 5.05 6.18
CA ALA A 180 3.00 6.28 6.60
C ALA A 180 2.03 7.40 6.99
N ALA A 181 0.93 7.58 6.26
CA ALA A 181 -0.09 8.57 6.61
C ALA A 181 -0.81 8.25 7.92
N ARG A 182 -0.96 6.96 8.26
CA ARG A 182 -1.61 6.52 9.50
C ARG A 182 -0.67 6.57 10.70
N HIS A 183 0.64 6.45 10.44
CA HIS A 183 1.68 6.33 11.45
C HIS A 183 2.88 7.24 11.14
N PRO A 184 2.69 8.57 11.10
CA PRO A 184 3.72 9.51 10.64
C PRO A 184 4.98 9.53 11.52
N ASP A 185 4.83 9.23 12.81
CA ASP A 185 5.93 9.24 13.79
C ASP A 185 6.52 7.84 14.05
N ASP A 186 6.30 6.87 13.16
CA ASP A 186 6.83 5.51 13.32
C ASP A 186 8.32 5.42 12.92
N PRO A 187 9.25 5.23 13.88
CA PRO A 187 10.67 5.12 13.57
C PRO A 187 11.01 3.85 12.77
N GLU A 188 10.27 2.75 12.95
CA GLU A 188 10.51 1.50 12.21
C GLU A 188 10.14 1.67 10.74
N LEU A 189 9.02 2.36 10.46
CA LEU A 189 8.61 2.70 9.10
C LEU A 189 9.58 3.70 8.45
N ALA A 190 10.00 4.73 9.18
CA ALA A 190 10.96 5.70 8.67
C ALA A 190 12.30 5.03 8.28
N ALA A 191 12.79 4.10 9.11
CA ALA A 191 13.99 3.33 8.80
C ALA A 191 13.80 2.45 7.55
N LEU A 192 12.66 1.75 7.44
CA LEU A 192 12.37 0.95 6.24
C LEU A 192 12.31 1.81 4.98
N LEU A 193 11.64 2.96 5.03
CA LEU A 193 11.54 3.86 3.88
C LEU A 193 12.93 4.40 3.47
N ALA A 194 13.80 4.67 4.44
CA ALA A 194 15.19 5.07 4.17
C ALA A 194 15.99 3.95 3.50
N ASP A 195 15.86 2.70 3.96
CA ASP A 195 16.51 1.53 3.34
C ASP A 195 16.06 1.37 1.88
N LEU A 196 14.75 1.50 1.64
CA LEU A 196 14.16 1.33 0.30
C LEU A 196 14.47 2.49 -0.64
N ALA A 197 14.66 3.71 -0.12
CA ALA A 197 14.96 4.90 -0.92
C ALA A 197 16.30 4.81 -1.67
N ALA A 198 17.20 3.90 -1.29
CA ALA A 198 18.41 3.60 -2.05
C ALA A 198 18.11 2.94 -3.42
N ASP A 199 16.93 2.33 -3.58
CA ASP A 199 16.49 1.76 -4.85
C ASP A 199 15.87 2.85 -5.75
N PRO A 200 16.42 3.10 -6.96
CA PRO A 200 15.93 4.18 -7.83
C PRO A 200 14.46 4.06 -8.22
N LEU A 201 13.98 2.83 -8.44
CA LEU A 201 12.60 2.59 -8.81
C LEU A 201 11.67 2.83 -7.61
N PHE A 202 12.07 2.42 -6.40
CA PHE A 202 11.32 2.79 -5.20
C PHE A 202 11.23 4.30 -5.03
N ALA A 203 12.36 5.02 -5.14
CA ALA A 203 12.39 6.49 -5.00
C ALA A 203 11.47 7.19 -6.01
N GLU A 204 11.47 6.73 -7.27
CA GLU A 204 10.58 7.23 -8.31
C GLU A 204 9.11 6.95 -7.98
N LEU A 205 8.76 5.72 -7.62
CA LEU A 205 7.39 5.33 -7.26
C LEU A 205 6.90 6.06 -6.01
N TRP A 206 7.79 6.28 -5.04
CA TRP A 206 7.52 7.05 -3.84
C TRP A 206 7.18 8.49 -4.23
N ALA A 207 7.96 9.14 -5.09
CA ALA A 207 7.71 10.52 -5.56
C ALA A 207 6.40 10.70 -6.37
N ARG A 208 5.78 9.61 -6.86
CA ARG A 208 4.49 9.67 -7.57
C ARG A 208 3.27 9.75 -6.66
N HIS A 209 3.43 9.58 -5.33
CA HIS A 209 2.35 9.54 -4.33
C HIS A 209 1.17 8.65 -4.78
N GLY A 210 1.50 7.47 -5.29
CA GLY A 210 0.53 6.40 -5.47
C GLY A 210 0.03 5.92 -4.12
N VAL A 211 -1.26 5.65 -4.02
CA VAL A 211 -1.88 5.03 -2.85
C VAL A 211 -2.79 3.92 -3.32
N ARG A 212 -2.75 2.79 -2.61
CA ARG A 212 -3.61 1.63 -2.84
C ARG A 212 -3.87 0.97 -1.51
N GLU A 213 -5.02 0.34 -1.36
CA GLU A 213 -5.27 -0.58 -0.26
C GLU A 213 -4.79 -1.97 -0.64
N LYS A 214 -4.17 -2.67 0.32
CA LYS A 214 -3.81 -4.07 0.16
C LYS A 214 -5.06 -4.92 0.37
N SER A 215 -5.92 -4.99 -0.65
CA SER A 215 -7.17 -5.74 -0.62
C SER A 215 -7.02 -7.08 -1.32
N SER A 216 -7.02 -7.08 -2.66
CA SER A 216 -6.86 -8.28 -3.47
C SER A 216 -6.16 -7.95 -4.78
N GLY A 217 -5.75 -8.99 -5.50
CA GLY A 217 -5.08 -8.82 -6.78
C GLY A 217 -4.49 -10.11 -7.31
N ARG A 218 -3.61 -9.99 -8.30
CA ARG A 218 -2.87 -11.10 -8.90
C ARG A 218 -1.38 -10.78 -8.91
N LYS A 219 -0.57 -11.82 -8.75
CA LYS A 219 0.88 -11.76 -8.81
C LYS A 219 1.42 -12.93 -9.59
N LEU A 220 2.35 -12.65 -10.49
CA LEU A 220 3.19 -13.67 -11.07
C LEU A 220 4.42 -13.85 -10.19
N LEU A 221 4.64 -15.08 -9.73
CA LEU A 221 5.84 -15.48 -8.99
C LEU A 221 6.65 -16.46 -9.84
N ARG A 222 7.97 -16.43 -9.74
CA ARG A 222 8.87 -17.42 -10.33
C ARG A 222 9.54 -18.21 -9.21
N HIS A 223 8.92 -19.33 -8.85
CA HIS A 223 9.41 -20.19 -7.78
C HIS A 223 10.56 -21.08 -8.28
N PRO A 224 11.70 -21.17 -7.55
CA PRO A 224 12.89 -21.87 -8.02
C PRO A 224 12.68 -23.38 -8.28
N ARG A 225 11.71 -24.01 -7.61
CA ARG A 225 11.47 -25.47 -7.71
C ARG A 225 10.36 -25.86 -8.68
N VAL A 226 9.34 -25.03 -8.84
CA VAL A 226 8.12 -25.38 -9.62
C VAL A 226 7.83 -24.40 -10.75
N GLY A 227 8.70 -23.42 -10.98
CA GLY A 227 8.56 -22.44 -12.04
C GLY A 227 7.52 -21.37 -11.72
N GLU A 228 6.80 -20.93 -12.74
CA GLU A 228 5.89 -19.80 -12.62
C GLU A 228 4.59 -20.16 -11.89
N LEU A 229 4.17 -19.28 -10.99
CA LEU A 229 2.92 -19.36 -10.23
C LEU A 229 2.17 -18.05 -10.46
N ASP A 230 1.07 -18.11 -11.22
CA ASP A 230 0.13 -17.00 -11.34
C ASP A 230 -0.92 -17.17 -10.25
N VAL A 231 -0.73 -16.40 -9.17
CA VAL A 231 -1.56 -16.49 -7.96
C VAL A 231 -2.46 -15.27 -7.85
N GLY A 232 -3.72 -15.49 -7.51
CA GLY A 232 -4.53 -14.48 -6.85
C GLY A 232 -4.04 -14.25 -5.43
N TYR A 233 -4.37 -13.12 -4.84
CA TYR A 233 -4.24 -12.93 -3.40
C TYR A 233 -5.45 -12.21 -2.82
N GLU A 234 -5.81 -12.59 -1.61
CA GLU A 234 -6.81 -11.93 -0.77
C GLU A 234 -6.14 -11.49 0.53
N THR A 235 -6.45 -10.27 0.98
CA THR A 235 -5.94 -9.71 2.23
C THR A 235 -7.11 -9.42 3.15
N LEU A 236 -7.09 -10.04 4.33
CA LEU A 236 -8.14 -9.97 5.33
C LEU A 236 -7.59 -9.31 6.60
N THR A 237 -8.28 -8.29 7.10
CA THR A 237 -7.95 -7.65 8.37
C THR A 237 -8.83 -8.23 9.48
N PRO A 238 -8.27 -8.92 10.49
CA PRO A 238 -9.04 -9.41 11.63
C PRO A 238 -9.62 -8.23 12.44
N PRO A 239 -10.94 -8.20 12.74
CA PRO A 239 -11.53 -7.09 13.49
C PRO A 239 -10.92 -6.88 14.88
N GLY A 240 -10.50 -7.96 15.54
CA GLY A 240 -9.86 -7.91 16.87
C GLY A 240 -8.40 -7.45 16.85
N GLU A 241 -7.75 -7.46 15.68
CA GLU A 241 -6.35 -7.07 15.51
C GLU A 241 -6.18 -6.25 14.23
N PRO A 242 -6.65 -4.99 14.18
CA PRO A 242 -6.65 -4.17 12.98
C PRO A 242 -5.24 -3.83 12.46
N GLY A 243 -4.20 -4.04 13.28
CA GLY A 243 -2.80 -3.88 12.91
C GLY A 243 -2.16 -5.12 12.27
N LEU A 244 -2.94 -6.18 12.04
CA LEU A 244 -2.54 -7.40 11.35
C LEU A 244 -3.33 -7.58 10.05
N GLN A 245 -2.69 -8.19 9.06
CA GLN A 245 -3.29 -8.53 7.77
C GLN A 245 -2.96 -9.98 7.40
N LEU A 246 -3.97 -10.83 7.30
CA LEU A 246 -3.83 -12.18 6.76
C LEU A 246 -3.86 -12.11 5.24
N VAL A 247 -2.77 -12.49 4.59
CA VAL A 247 -2.67 -12.63 3.14
C VAL A 247 -2.77 -14.09 2.77
N VAL A 248 -3.67 -14.43 1.86
CA VAL A 248 -3.87 -15.78 1.33
C VAL A 248 -3.66 -15.74 -0.17
N TYR A 249 -2.79 -16.60 -0.70
CA TYR A 249 -2.63 -16.80 -2.13
C TYR A 249 -3.62 -17.84 -2.62
N THR A 250 -4.28 -17.52 -3.73
CA THR A 250 -5.32 -18.34 -4.35
C THR A 250 -4.90 -18.77 -5.75
N ALA A 251 -5.38 -19.93 -6.17
CA ALA A 251 -5.22 -20.44 -7.53
C ALA A 251 -6.55 -21.02 -7.98
N GLU A 252 -6.89 -20.83 -9.25
CA GLU A 252 -8.10 -21.43 -9.81
C GLU A 252 -7.98 -22.97 -9.77
N PRO A 253 -9.02 -23.69 -9.30
CA PRO A 253 -9.00 -25.15 -9.31
C PRO A 253 -8.73 -25.72 -10.71
N GLY A 254 -7.84 -26.71 -10.81
CA GLY A 254 -7.43 -27.31 -12.09
C GLY A 254 -6.47 -26.46 -12.92
N SER A 255 -6.02 -25.30 -12.43
CA SER A 255 -4.99 -24.50 -13.11
C SER A 255 -3.59 -25.09 -12.92
N PRO A 256 -2.63 -24.79 -13.83
CA PRO A 256 -1.23 -25.15 -13.63
C PRO A 256 -0.64 -24.62 -12.31
N THR A 257 -1.08 -23.45 -11.86
CA THR A 257 -0.66 -22.91 -10.55
C THR A 257 -1.14 -23.82 -9.42
N ALA A 258 -2.40 -24.27 -9.43
CA ALA A 258 -2.94 -25.15 -8.39
C ALA A 258 -2.16 -26.48 -8.32
N GLU A 259 -1.85 -27.09 -9.46
CA GLU A 259 -1.02 -28.30 -9.54
C GLU A 259 0.38 -28.08 -8.95
N ARG A 260 1.04 -26.98 -9.33
CA ARG A 260 2.39 -26.63 -8.83
C ARG A 260 2.40 -26.31 -7.33
N LEU A 261 1.37 -25.67 -6.81
CA LEU A 261 1.21 -25.44 -5.37
C LEU A 261 1.02 -26.74 -4.61
N ALA A 262 0.25 -27.70 -5.15
CA ALA A 262 0.11 -29.03 -4.57
C ALA A 262 1.46 -29.78 -4.51
N LEU A 263 2.26 -29.71 -5.58
CA LEU A 263 3.62 -30.28 -5.60
C LEU A 263 4.53 -29.67 -4.53
N LEU A 264 4.43 -28.36 -4.29
CA LEU A 264 5.16 -27.70 -3.20
C LEU A 264 4.70 -28.17 -1.82
N ALA A 265 3.39 -28.26 -1.61
CA ALA A 265 2.82 -28.72 -0.34
C ALA A 265 3.25 -30.16 -0.02
N ASP A 266 3.24 -31.06 -1.01
CA ASP A 266 3.71 -32.44 -0.85
C ASP A 266 5.19 -32.52 -0.52
N ALA A 267 6.00 -31.65 -1.13
CA ALA A 267 7.43 -31.61 -0.87
C ALA A 267 7.78 -30.98 0.49
N ALA A 268 6.92 -30.12 1.04
CA ALA A 268 7.11 -29.53 2.37
C ALA A 268 6.71 -30.46 3.52
N ARG A 269 5.93 -31.52 3.23
CA ARG A 269 5.52 -32.55 4.20
C ARG A 269 6.53 -33.69 4.37
N ARG A 270 7.55 -33.78 3.50
CA ARG A 270 8.59 -34.81 3.51
C ARG A 270 9.86 -34.28 4.15
#